data_AF-A0A933BFF1-F1
#
_entry.id   AF-A0A933BFF1-F1
#
_cell.length_a   1.000
_cell.length_b   1.000
_cell.length_c   1.000
_cell.angle_alpha   90.00
_cell.angle_beta   90.00
_cell.angle_gamma   90.00
#
_symmetry.space_group_name_H-M   'P 1'
#
loop_
_entity.id
_entity.type
_entity.pdbx_description
1 polymer ?
#
loop_
_entity_poly.entity_id
_entity_poly.type
_entity_poly.pdbx_seq_one_letter_code
_entity_poly.pdbx_strand_id
1 'polypeptide(L)'
;RAQRRQDIKMRDWTAFLDQFLRQTELPVLPDAGQVTHEEALTWANDQYDAFAQRRRLEAEAAAEARYLEDLQTSAKTLEAGRKKLSEGKKRPKKRGDQS
;
A
#
# COMPACT_ATOMS: atom_id res chain seq x y z
N ARG A 1 22.96 -14.81 42.47
CA ARG A 1 22.86 -13.33 42.40
C ARG A 1 21.38 -13.00 42.35
N ALA A 2 20.83 -12.39 43.39
CA ALA A 2 19.39 -12.15 43.50
C ALA A 2 18.97 -10.99 42.57
N GLN A 3 18.01 -11.24 41.68
CA GLN A 3 17.37 -10.21 40.86
C GLN A 3 16.57 -9.30 41.81
N ARG A 4 17.06 -8.09 42.10
CA ARG A 4 16.30 -7.11 42.87
C ARG A 4 15.12 -6.66 42.03
N ARG A 5 13.94 -7.18 42.31
CA ARG A 5 12.68 -6.71 41.72
C ARG A 5 12.37 -5.36 42.38
N GLN A 6 12.66 -4.26 41.68
CA GLN A 6 12.26 -2.94 42.12
C GLN A 6 10.89 -2.64 41.54
N ASP A 7 9.91 -2.39 42.42
CA ASP A 7 8.59 -1.94 42.02
C ASP A 7 8.68 -0.47 41.60
N ILE A 8 8.80 -0.22 40.30
CA ILE A 8 8.81 1.13 39.73
C ILE A 8 7.37 1.63 39.66
N LYS A 9 7.08 2.80 40.25
CA LYS A 9 5.77 3.45 40.12
C LYS A 9 5.71 4.24 38.80
N MET A 10 4.50 4.46 38.27
CA MET A 10 4.30 5.23 37.03
C MET A 10 4.93 6.62 37.07
N ARG A 11 5.02 7.26 38.24
CA ARG A 11 5.70 8.56 38.41
C ARG A 11 7.22 8.47 38.24
N ASP A 12 7.81 7.34 38.63
CA ASP A 12 9.26 7.13 38.57
C ASP A 12 9.70 6.81 37.13
N TRP A 13 8.81 6.23 36.31
CA TRP A 13 9.04 5.96 34.89
C TRP A 13 9.41 7.20 34.08
N THR A 14 8.81 8.36 34.38
CA THR A 14 9.15 9.62 33.69
C THR A 14 10.60 10.02 33.92
N ALA A 15 11.08 9.93 35.17
CA ALA A 15 12.47 10.26 35.50
C ALA A 15 13.48 9.29 34.87
N PHE A 16 13.16 8.00 34.83
CA PHE A 16 14.00 7.00 34.15
C PHE A 16 14.07 7.23 32.63
N LEU A 17 12.96 7.61 31.99
CA LEU A 17 12.93 7.91 30.57
C LEU A 17 13.78 9.14 30.25
N ASP A 18 13.64 10.23 31.03
CA ASP A 18 14.46 11.43 30.88
C ASP A 18 15.95 11.13 31.05
N GLN A 19 16.31 10.32 32.06
CA GLN A 19 17.69 9.89 32.27
C GLN A 19 18.21 9.06 31.09
N PHE A 20 17.41 8.12 30.58
CA PHE A 20 17.77 7.28 29.44
C PHE A 20 18.01 8.13 28.17
N LEU A 21 17.11 9.07 27.86
CA LEU A 21 17.26 9.96 26.71
C LEU A 21 18.50 10.84 26.80
N ARG A 22 18.84 11.34 27.99
CA ARG A 22 20.10 12.08 28.23
C ARG A 22 21.33 11.21 28.02
N GLN A 23 21.25 9.94 28.34
CA GLN A 23 22.36 8.99 28.29
C GLN A 23 22.59 8.41 26.88
N THR A 24 21.60 8.48 26.00
CA THR A 24 21.70 8.05 24.59
C THR A 24 22.16 9.17 23.64
N GLU A 25 22.54 10.34 24.17
CA GLU A 25 22.91 11.54 23.40
C GLU A 25 21.82 11.99 22.41
N LEU A 26 20.57 11.55 22.61
CA LEU A 26 19.45 12.04 21.83
C LEU A 26 19.07 13.43 22.36
N PRO A 27 18.82 14.42 21.49
CA PRO A 27 18.40 15.74 21.92
C PRO A 27 17.09 15.62 22.69
N VAL A 28 17.16 15.86 24.00
CA VAL A 28 15.99 15.94 24.87
C VAL A 28 15.26 17.25 24.55
N LEU A 29 13.94 17.19 24.37
CA LEU A 29 13.13 18.38 24.15
C LEU A 29 13.26 19.32 25.37
N PRO A 30 13.64 20.60 25.17
CA PRO A 30 13.89 21.53 26.27
C PRO A 30 12.61 21.95 27.00
N ASP A 31 11.46 21.86 26.34
CA ASP A 31 10.14 22.15 26.88
C ASP A 31 9.09 21.18 26.30
N ALA A 32 7.85 21.28 26.77
CA ALA A 32 6.72 20.49 26.27
C ALA A 32 6.29 20.88 24.83
N GLY A 33 7.03 21.77 24.16
CA GLY A 33 6.63 22.42 22.92
C GLY A 33 5.55 23.48 23.12
N GLN A 34 5.16 24.12 22.02
CA GLN A 34 4.10 25.14 21.98
C GLN A 34 2.74 24.58 21.55
N VAL A 35 2.71 23.33 21.09
CA VAL A 35 1.52 22.68 20.53
C VAL A 35 0.80 21.96 21.64
N THR A 36 -0.47 22.32 21.87
CA THR A 36 -1.32 21.62 22.83
C THR A 36 -1.64 20.21 22.35
N HIS A 37 -2.10 19.35 23.28
CA HIS A 37 -2.50 17.99 22.93
C HIS A 37 -3.61 17.95 21.87
N GLU A 38 -4.60 18.85 21.98
CA GLU A 38 -5.70 18.95 21.02
C GLU A 38 -5.22 19.35 19.63
N GLU A 39 -4.34 20.36 19.54
CA GLU A 39 -3.75 20.78 18.26
C GLU A 39 -2.91 19.66 17.63
N ALA A 40 -2.14 18.92 18.43
CA ALA A 40 -1.37 17.78 17.96
C ALA A 40 -2.27 16.65 17.42
N LEU A 41 -3.40 16.37 18.08
CA LEU A 41 -4.38 15.39 17.63
C LEU A 41 -5.07 15.81 16.34
N THR A 42 -5.52 17.07 16.25
CA THR A 42 -6.13 17.62 15.03
C THR A 42 -5.15 17.51 13.86
N TRP A 43 -3.91 17.94 14.06
CA TRP A 43 -2.88 17.84 13.03
C TRP A 43 -2.62 16.39 12.61
N ALA A 44 -2.52 15.46 13.56
CA ALA A 44 -2.32 14.04 13.26
C ALA A 44 -3.47 13.46 12.43
N ASN A 45 -4.72 13.80 12.76
CA ASN A 45 -5.90 13.36 12.01
C ASN A 45 -5.89 13.94 10.58
N ASP A 46 -5.61 15.24 10.43
CA ASP A 46 -5.55 15.89 9.12
C ASP A 46 -4.47 15.25 8.22
N GLN A 47 -3.30 14.96 8.78
CA GLN A 47 -2.24 14.27 8.04
C GLN A 47 -2.64 12.85 7.64
N TYR A 48 -3.34 12.13 8.53
CA TYR A 48 -3.84 10.80 8.23
C TYR A 48 -4.88 10.82 7.11
N ASP A 49 -5.83 11.76 7.16
CA ASP A 49 -6.86 11.91 6.14
C ASP A 49 -6.24 12.23 4.77
N ALA A 50 -5.27 13.15 4.72
CA ALA A 50 -4.53 13.46 3.50
C ALA A 50 -3.80 12.23 2.94
N PHE A 51 -3.19 11.42 3.80
CA PHE A 51 -2.55 10.16 3.42
C PHE A 51 -3.57 9.14 2.89
N ALA A 52 -4.69 8.96 3.58
CA ALA A 52 -5.74 8.02 3.21
C ALA A 52 -6.34 8.38 1.84
N GLN A 53 -6.58 9.66 1.58
CA GLN A 53 -7.10 10.14 0.30
C GLN A 53 -6.11 9.90 -0.85
N ARG A 54 -4.82 10.18 -0.64
CA ARG A 54 -3.80 9.87 -1.65
C ARG A 54 -3.77 8.38 -2.00
N ARG A 55 -3.77 7.51 -0.99
CA ARG A 55 -3.79 6.05 -1.19
C ARG A 55 -5.03 5.58 -1.94
N ARG A 56 -6.19 6.16 -1.64
CA ARG A 56 -7.43 5.82 -2.33
C ARG A 56 -7.36 6.16 -3.82
N LEU A 57 -6.91 7.37 -4.15
CA LEU A 57 -6.76 7.79 -5.55
C LEU A 57 -5.75 6.93 -6.30
N GLU A 58 -4.62 6.59 -5.68
CA GLU A 58 -3.63 5.68 -6.27
C GLU A 58 -4.21 4.28 -6.54
N ALA A 59 -5.01 3.75 -5.61
CA ALA A 59 -5.66 2.46 -5.78
C ALA A 59 -6.73 2.48 -6.88
N GLU A 60 -7.53 3.54 -6.94
CA GLU A 60 -8.54 3.74 -8.00
C GLU A 60 -7.88 3.82 -9.38
N ALA A 61 -6.80 4.61 -9.52
CA ALA A 61 -6.05 4.73 -10.77
C ALA A 61 -5.41 3.39 -11.21
N ALA A 62 -4.84 2.64 -10.27
CA ALA A 62 -4.27 1.33 -10.56
C ALA A 62 -5.35 0.32 -11.00
N ALA A 63 -6.52 0.35 -10.38
CA ALA A 63 -7.65 -0.50 -10.76
C ALA A 63 -8.19 -0.13 -12.16
N GLU A 64 -8.29 1.16 -12.48
CA GLU A 64 -8.71 1.62 -13.81
C GLU A 64 -7.73 1.19 -14.90
N ALA A 65 -6.42 1.38 -14.68
CA ALA A 65 -5.39 0.95 -15.61
C ALA A 65 -5.46 -0.56 -15.88
N ARG A 66 -5.66 -1.34 -14.81
CA ARG A 66 -5.79 -2.80 -14.91
C ARG A 66 -7.03 -3.21 -15.69
N TYR A 67 -8.17 -2.56 -15.44
CA TYR A 67 -9.41 -2.81 -16.16
C TYR A 67 -9.27 -2.58 -17.67
N LEU A 68 -8.61 -1.48 -18.06
CA LEU A 68 -8.34 -1.19 -19.47
C LEU A 68 -7.42 -2.23 -20.12
N GLU A 69 -6.37 -2.67 -19.42
CA GLU A 69 -5.47 -3.72 -19.88
C GLU A 69 -6.21 -5.06 -20.11
N ASP A 70 -7.06 -5.45 -19.15
CA ASP A 70 -7.84 -6.68 -19.23
C ASP A 70 -8.86 -6.62 -20.39
N LEU A 71 -9.47 -5.45 -20.63
CA LEU A 71 -10.39 -5.24 -21.76
C LEU A 71 -9.66 -5.35 -23.11
N GLN A 72 -8.50 -4.71 -23.25
CA GLN A 72 -7.67 -4.80 -24.46
C GLN A 72 -7.20 -6.23 -24.73
N THR A 73 -6.77 -6.94 -23.69
CA THR A 73 -6.33 -8.34 -23.77
C THR A 73 -7.47 -9.24 -24.21
N SER A 74 -8.66 -9.03 -23.65
CA SER A 74 -9.87 -9.76 -24.03
C SER A 74 -10.23 -9.52 -25.51
N ALA A 75 -10.21 -8.26 -25.96
CA ALA A 75 -10.46 -7.91 -27.37
C ALA A 75 -9.48 -8.58 -28.33
N LYS A 76 -8.16 -8.53 -28.03
CA LYS A 76 -7.11 -9.19 -28.83
C LYS A 76 -7.33 -10.71 -28.91
N THR A 77 -7.72 -11.33 -27.81
CA THR A 77 -7.98 -12.78 -27.75
C THR A 77 -9.17 -13.18 -28.64
N LEU A 78 -10.25 -12.38 -28.62
CA LEU A 78 -11.42 -12.59 -29.47
C LEU A 78 -11.09 -12.39 -30.96
N GLU A 79 -10.33 -11.35 -31.30
CA GLU A 79 -9.83 -11.08 -32.66
C GLU A 79 -9.01 -12.27 -33.20
N ALA A 80 -8.06 -12.77 -32.40
CA ALA A 80 -7.24 -13.92 -32.75
C ALA A 80 -8.08 -15.20 -32.95
N GLY A 81 -9.05 -15.43 -32.06
CA GLY A 81 -10.03 -16.53 -32.19
C GLY A 81 -10.83 -16.43 -33.49
N ARG A 82 -11.34 -15.23 -33.81
CA ARG A 82 -12.09 -14.98 -35.05
C ARG A 82 -11.23 -15.21 -36.29
N LYS A 83 -9.98 -14.77 -36.29
CA LYS A 83 -9.04 -14.98 -37.41
C LYS A 83 -8.80 -16.47 -37.66
N LYS A 84 -8.54 -17.23 -36.59
CA LYS A 84 -8.35 -18.70 -36.66
C LYS A 84 -9.57 -19.43 -37.23
N LEU A 85 -10.78 -19.02 -36.85
CA LEU A 85 -12.02 -19.56 -37.41
C LEU A 85 -12.16 -19.27 -38.92
N SER A 86 -11.73 -18.09 -39.37
CA SER A 86 -11.78 -17.71 -40.80
C SER A 86 -10.75 -18.45 -41.67
N GLU A 87 -9.55 -18.73 -41.15
CA GLU A 87 -8.51 -19.49 -41.86
C GLU A 87 -8.88 -20.98 -42.01
N GLY A 88 -9.53 -21.56 -40.99
CA GLY A 88 -10.07 -22.93 -41.07
C GLY A 88 -11.17 -23.10 -42.12
N LYS A 89 -11.94 -22.04 -42.41
CA LYS A 89 -13.00 -22.04 -43.43
C LYS A 89 -12.46 -21.90 -44.87
N LYS A 90 -11.25 -21.35 -45.05
CA LYS A 90 -10.62 -21.10 -46.36
C LYS A 90 -9.84 -22.29 -46.95
N ARG A 91 -9.60 -23.38 -46.22
CA ARG A 91 -9.04 -24.61 -46.80
C ARG A 91 -10.15 -25.37 -47.56
N PRO A 92 -10.17 -25.39 -48.92
CA PRO A 92 -11.18 -26.11 -49.66
C PRO A 92 -10.80 -27.59 -49.76
N LYS A 93 -11.85 -28.44 -49.80
CA LYS A 93 -11.82 -29.85 -50.19
C LYS A 93 -10.91 -30.07 -51.41
N LYS A 94 -9.82 -30.82 -51.25
CA LYS A 94 -9.26 -31.61 -52.35
C LYS A 94 -10.02 -32.95 -52.35
N ARG A 95 -11.16 -32.99 -53.05
CA ARG A 95 -11.82 -34.25 -53.44
C ARG A 95 -11.25 -34.66 -54.79
N GLY A 96 -10.61 -35.82 -54.80
CA GLY A 96 -10.58 -36.82 -55.88
C GLY A 96 -9.95 -36.46 -57.22
N ASP A 97 -8.94 -37.23 -57.62
CA ASP A 97 -8.80 -37.79 -58.98
C ASP A 97 -7.92 -39.05 -58.85
N GLN A 98 -8.50 -40.26 -59.00
CA GLN A 98 -8.37 -41.19 -60.16
C GLN A 98 -6.92 -41.62 -60.40
N SER A 99 -6.56 -42.87 -60.69
CA SER A 99 -7.24 -44.12 -61.02
C SER A 99 -6.19 -45.24 -60.92
#